data_AF-T1KX49-F1
#
_entry.id   AF-T1KX49-F1
#
_cell.length_a   1.000
_cell.length_b   1.000
_cell.length_c   1.000
_cell.angle_alpha   90.00
_cell.angle_beta   90.00
_cell.angle_gamma   90.00
#
_symmetry.space_group_name_H-M   'P 1'
#
loop_
_entity.id
_entity.type
_entity.pdbx_description
1 polymer ?
#
loop_
_entity_poly.entity_id
_entity_poly.type
_entity_poly.pdbx_seq_one_letter_code
_entity_poly.pdbx_strand_id
1 'polypeptide(L)'
;MSEDNPSWYIDKENFQPLSTGRSLSQIDDASDLQIIRNGLEEKILIDDSDDPLSNWISLIEFIEQSYADGGKAGRIDETIKDCVKRFIDNTQYWEDTRFLAVVLKYIRGCNNPLEIYDSLFSKKIFSKLAKFYVEWAWDLELAGNFKEADNVLHKGMMLEAEPSEDLTTAQIQLQVRLVKKIAAKDLDDSEASADQTQQRKALVGLRPTVKKGITKAPVDRVSSIKTDFQSLKASVESAKTRPAIDIHVDNNSCTEPTPSCSSKSFVVPHDKENLLNPSKWTGIKLKSKPTVVRQCEFVIYEEEDENSEVPADTNVAADVLKMRKKQVDAPSLLTLESLEPNQKFYCDLNSIYIGASEYSFEEIRYHKWLNNIKGMEKV
;
A
#
# COMPACT_ATOMS: atom_id res chain seq x y z
N MET A 1 -16.50 34.97 -13.55
CA MET A 1 -15.62 33.90 -14.03
C MET A 1 -15.56 32.90 -12.92
N SER A 2 -16.40 31.88 -13.03
CA SER A 2 -16.26 30.63 -12.27
C SER A 2 -14.83 30.14 -12.51
N GLU A 3 -14.04 30.04 -11.46
CA GLU A 3 -12.86 29.18 -11.51
C GLU A 3 -13.44 27.77 -11.52
N ASP A 4 -13.65 27.23 -12.72
CA ASP A 4 -13.93 25.82 -12.90
C ASP A 4 -12.73 25.08 -12.31
N ASN A 5 -12.94 24.41 -11.17
CA ASN A 5 -11.91 23.56 -10.59
C ASN A 5 -11.48 22.57 -11.69
N PRO A 6 -10.18 22.50 -12.01
CA PRO A 6 -9.72 21.64 -13.09
C PRO A 6 -10.10 20.19 -12.76
N SER A 7 -10.51 19.41 -13.77
CA SER A 7 -11.11 18.07 -13.58
C SER A 7 -10.27 17.15 -12.69
N TRP A 8 -8.93 17.26 -12.76
CA TRP A 8 -8.01 16.49 -11.92
C TRP A 8 -8.24 16.69 -10.41
N TYR A 9 -8.75 17.85 -9.97
CA TYR A 9 -9.03 18.12 -8.56
C TYR A 9 -10.22 17.29 -8.05
N ILE A 10 -11.20 17.05 -8.92
CA ILE A 10 -12.38 16.23 -8.63
C ILE A 10 -11.97 14.75 -8.62
N ASP A 11 -11.12 14.34 -9.56
CA ASP A 11 -10.69 12.95 -9.72
C ASP A 11 -9.44 12.57 -8.89
N LYS A 12 -8.93 13.47 -8.04
CA LYS A 12 -7.68 13.26 -7.29
C LYS A 12 -7.65 11.96 -6.47
N GLU A 13 -8.80 11.56 -5.93
CA GLU A 13 -8.96 10.34 -5.12
C GLU A 13 -8.91 9.06 -5.97
N ASN A 14 -9.10 9.18 -7.29
CA ASN A 14 -9.08 8.06 -8.23
C ASN A 14 -7.68 7.77 -8.78
N PHE A 15 -6.72 8.70 -8.63
CA PHE A 15 -5.36 8.51 -9.14
C PHE A 15 -4.48 7.75 -8.15
N GLN A 16 -4.02 6.56 -8.53
CA GLN A 16 -2.97 5.86 -7.81
C GLN A 16 -1.66 6.69 -7.88
N PRO A 17 -0.97 6.92 -6.75
CA PRO A 17 0.32 7.61 -6.74
C PRO A 17 1.36 6.75 -7.47
N LEU A 18 2.00 7.34 -8.49
CA LEU A 18 3.10 6.73 -9.25
C LEU A 18 4.41 7.42 -8.90
N SER A 19 5.49 6.66 -8.69
CA SER A 19 6.81 7.23 -8.40
C SER A 19 7.37 8.08 -9.56
N THR A 20 6.92 7.82 -10.79
CA THR A 20 7.31 8.54 -12.00
C THR A 20 6.42 9.75 -12.30
N GLY A 21 5.34 9.95 -11.53
CA GLY A 21 4.30 10.95 -11.83
C GLY A 21 3.34 10.50 -12.95
N ARG A 22 2.33 11.35 -13.21
CA ARG A 22 1.29 11.16 -14.24
C ARG A 22 1.29 12.30 -15.24
N SER A 23 1.07 11.98 -16.51
CA SER A 23 0.86 12.98 -17.56
C SER A 23 -0.54 13.57 -17.47
N LEU A 24 -0.64 14.90 -17.46
CA LEU A 24 -1.92 15.61 -17.39
C LEU A 24 -2.72 15.56 -18.70
N SER A 25 -2.08 15.18 -19.82
CA SER A 25 -2.66 15.23 -21.16
C SER A 25 -3.27 13.92 -21.64
N GLN A 26 -3.25 12.85 -20.83
CA GLN A 26 -3.63 11.49 -21.26
C GLN A 26 -4.97 11.00 -20.69
N ILE A 27 -5.71 11.86 -19.99
CA ILE A 27 -7.04 11.57 -19.47
C ILE A 27 -8.06 11.96 -20.54
N ASP A 28 -8.05 11.25 -21.67
CA ASP A 28 -9.06 11.38 -22.72
C ASP A 28 -10.06 10.23 -22.67
N ASP A 29 -11.19 10.40 -23.35
CA ASP A 29 -12.37 9.54 -23.31
C ASP A 29 -12.07 8.03 -23.46
N ALA A 30 -12.79 7.20 -22.70
CA ALA A 30 -12.56 5.76 -22.62
C ALA A 30 -12.59 5.01 -23.97
N SER A 31 -13.33 5.54 -24.95
CA SER A 31 -13.40 5.00 -26.31
C SER A 31 -12.06 5.13 -27.06
N ASP A 32 -11.41 6.28 -26.94
CA ASP A 32 -10.14 6.56 -27.60
C ASP A 32 -9.01 5.74 -26.97
N LEU A 33 -9.07 5.53 -25.65
CA LEU A 33 -8.14 4.65 -24.94
C LEU A 33 -8.16 3.22 -25.48
N GLN A 34 -9.35 2.68 -25.79
CA GLN A 34 -9.48 1.32 -26.31
C GLN A 34 -8.91 1.21 -27.74
N ILE A 35 -9.09 2.23 -28.58
CA ILE A 35 -8.55 2.25 -29.94
C ILE A 35 -7.02 2.28 -29.89
N ILE A 36 -6.44 3.15 -29.06
CA ILE A 36 -4.98 3.26 -28.90
C ILE A 36 -4.41 1.95 -28.35
N ARG A 37 -5.06 1.35 -27.34
CA ARG A 37 -4.67 0.05 -26.79
C ARG A 37 -4.62 -1.03 -27.87
N ASN A 38 -5.70 -1.18 -28.65
CA ASN A 38 -5.78 -2.20 -29.69
C ASN A 38 -4.66 -2.02 -30.74
N GLY A 39 -4.35 -0.77 -31.12
CA GLY A 39 -3.24 -0.48 -32.04
C GLY A 39 -1.85 -0.80 -31.47
N LEU A 40 -1.66 -0.69 -30.15
CA LEU A 40 -0.41 -1.11 -29.48
C LEU A 40 -0.33 -2.64 -29.37
N GLU A 41 -1.43 -3.32 -29.07
CA GLU A 41 -1.51 -4.78 -29.04
C GLU A 41 -1.27 -5.40 -30.42
N GLU A 42 -1.78 -4.78 -31.49
CA GLU A 42 -1.51 -5.20 -32.88
C GLU A 42 -0.02 -5.09 -33.21
N LYS A 43 0.67 -4.03 -32.80
CA LYS A 43 2.12 -3.89 -33.00
C LYS A 43 2.92 -4.99 -32.30
N ILE A 44 2.47 -5.43 -31.11
CA ILE A 44 3.08 -6.57 -30.41
C ILE A 44 2.83 -7.88 -31.16
N LEU A 45 1.68 -8.05 -31.80
CA LEU A 45 1.37 -9.26 -32.56
C LEU A 45 2.16 -9.37 -33.86
N ILE A 46 2.34 -8.24 -34.56
CA ILE A 46 3.05 -8.19 -35.83
C ILE A 46 4.56 -8.43 -35.62
N ASP A 47 5.12 -8.02 -34.48
CA ASP A 47 6.54 -8.22 -34.11
C ASP A 47 7.54 -7.67 -35.18
N ASP A 48 7.12 -6.72 -36.02
CA ASP A 48 7.92 -6.17 -37.14
C ASP A 48 9.03 -5.17 -36.70
N SER A 49 9.16 -4.90 -35.40
CA SER A 49 10.14 -3.97 -34.87
C SER A 49 11.46 -4.66 -34.52
N ASP A 50 12.58 -4.03 -34.85
CA ASP A 50 13.93 -4.48 -34.44
C ASP A 50 14.08 -4.65 -32.91
N ASP A 51 13.27 -3.92 -32.12
CA ASP A 51 13.21 -4.06 -30.65
C ASP A 51 11.78 -4.35 -30.16
N PRO A 52 11.37 -5.64 -30.10
CA PRO A 52 10.03 -6.01 -29.66
C PRO A 52 9.74 -5.58 -28.21
N LEU A 53 10.74 -5.48 -27.34
CA LEU A 53 10.56 -5.04 -25.95
C LEU A 53 10.02 -3.60 -25.87
N SER A 54 10.40 -2.74 -26.81
CA SER A 54 9.94 -1.34 -26.85
C SER A 54 8.42 -1.22 -27.00
N ASN A 55 7.81 -2.10 -27.81
CA ASN A 55 6.36 -2.12 -28.00
C ASN A 55 5.63 -2.50 -26.71
N TRP A 56 6.18 -3.47 -25.96
CA TRP A 56 5.64 -3.86 -24.65
C TRP A 56 5.77 -2.75 -23.61
N ILE A 57 6.92 -2.08 -23.55
CA ILE A 57 7.12 -0.94 -22.64
C ILE A 57 6.13 0.17 -22.96
N SER A 58 5.94 0.49 -24.25
CA SER A 58 4.98 1.50 -24.70
C SER A 58 3.55 1.15 -24.29
N LEU A 59 3.16 -0.12 -24.39
CA LEU A 59 1.85 -0.58 -23.92
C LEU A 59 1.70 -0.48 -22.40
N ILE A 60 2.73 -0.86 -21.63
CA ILE A 60 2.74 -0.78 -20.17
C ILE A 60 2.64 0.68 -19.72
N GLU A 61 3.44 1.58 -20.30
CA GLU A 61 3.41 3.01 -20.01
C GLU A 61 2.06 3.63 -20.38
N PHE A 62 1.51 3.28 -21.54
CA PHE A 62 0.17 3.71 -21.94
C PHE A 62 -0.89 3.29 -20.90
N ILE A 63 -0.90 2.02 -20.47
CA ILE A 63 -1.87 1.54 -19.47
C ILE A 63 -1.66 2.24 -18.11
N GLU A 64 -0.42 2.49 -17.68
CA GLU A 64 -0.17 3.18 -16.42
C GLU A 64 -0.64 4.63 -16.43
N GLN A 65 -0.46 5.33 -17.55
CA GLN A 65 -0.82 6.74 -17.70
C GLN A 65 -2.31 6.94 -17.95
N SER A 66 -2.93 6.09 -18.77
CA SER A 66 -4.33 6.23 -19.19
C SER A 66 -5.34 5.81 -18.13
N TYR A 67 -4.97 4.93 -17.19
CA TYR A 67 -5.89 4.43 -16.17
C TYR A 67 -5.55 4.99 -14.79
N ALA A 68 -6.49 5.74 -14.21
CA ALA A 68 -6.32 6.40 -12.91
C ALA A 68 -6.06 5.42 -11.75
N ASP A 69 -6.77 4.27 -11.70
CA ASP A 69 -6.60 3.20 -10.69
C ASP A 69 -5.35 2.32 -10.95
N GLY A 70 -4.29 2.94 -11.46
CA GLY A 70 -3.00 2.31 -11.76
C GLY A 70 -3.09 1.07 -12.65
N GLY A 71 -3.98 1.10 -13.65
CA GLY A 71 -4.01 0.08 -14.70
C GLY A 71 -4.75 -1.21 -14.35
N LYS A 72 -5.41 -1.35 -13.19
CA LYS A 72 -6.20 -2.55 -12.86
C LYS A 72 -7.31 -2.81 -13.88
N ALA A 73 -8.07 -1.77 -14.22
CA ALA A 73 -9.07 -1.84 -15.30
C ALA A 73 -8.45 -2.18 -16.66
N GLY A 74 -7.19 -1.78 -16.87
CA GLY A 74 -6.38 -2.08 -18.05
C GLY A 74 -5.70 -3.45 -18.04
N ARG A 75 -5.87 -4.29 -17.00
CA ARG A 75 -5.18 -5.59 -16.84
C ARG A 75 -3.66 -5.45 -16.87
N ILE A 76 -3.11 -4.39 -16.29
CA ILE A 76 -1.67 -4.09 -16.28
C ILE A 76 -0.82 -5.26 -15.76
N ASP A 77 -1.26 -5.92 -14.68
CA ASP A 77 -0.54 -7.03 -14.04
C ASP A 77 -0.38 -8.21 -14.99
N GLU A 78 -1.40 -8.47 -15.82
CA GLU A 78 -1.39 -9.55 -16.80
C GLU A 78 -0.47 -9.21 -17.97
N THR A 79 -0.54 -7.97 -18.48
CA THR A 79 0.37 -7.48 -19.54
C THR A 79 1.83 -7.54 -19.10
N ILE A 80 2.14 -7.09 -17.88
CA ILE A 80 3.50 -7.15 -17.32
C ILE A 80 3.94 -8.62 -17.18
N LYS A 81 3.08 -9.50 -16.65
CA LYS A 81 3.39 -10.92 -16.50
C LYS A 81 3.67 -11.60 -17.83
N ASP A 82 2.86 -11.32 -18.87
CA ASP A 82 3.05 -11.89 -20.20
C ASP A 82 4.33 -11.37 -20.85
N CYS A 83 4.65 -10.08 -20.67
CA CYS A 83 5.92 -9.49 -21.09
C CYS A 83 7.12 -10.21 -20.44
N VAL A 84 7.12 -10.33 -19.10
CA VAL A 84 8.20 -11.01 -18.38
C VAL A 84 8.33 -12.46 -18.84
N LYS A 85 7.23 -13.19 -18.97
CA LYS A 85 7.23 -14.58 -19.45
C LYS A 85 7.80 -14.71 -20.86
N ARG A 86 7.57 -13.73 -21.74
CA ARG A 86 8.05 -13.74 -23.13
C ARG A 86 9.56 -13.52 -23.23
N PHE A 87 10.12 -12.63 -22.40
CA PHE A 87 11.51 -12.16 -22.53
C PHE A 87 12.48 -12.73 -21.49
N ILE A 88 12.01 -13.36 -20.40
CA ILE A 88 12.89 -13.85 -19.33
C ILE A 88 13.95 -14.86 -19.81
N ASP A 89 13.58 -15.70 -20.78
CA ASP A 89 14.47 -16.72 -21.35
C ASP A 89 15.37 -16.17 -22.48
N ASN A 90 15.16 -14.92 -22.91
CA ASN A 90 15.98 -14.29 -23.94
C ASN A 90 17.17 -13.55 -23.33
N THR A 91 18.37 -14.07 -23.57
CA THR A 91 19.62 -13.57 -22.99
C THR A 91 19.98 -12.14 -23.42
N GLN A 92 19.45 -11.66 -24.55
CA GLN A 92 19.74 -10.31 -25.06
C GLN A 92 19.24 -9.21 -24.11
N TYR A 93 18.19 -9.47 -23.33
CA TYR A 93 17.57 -8.49 -22.45
C TYR A 93 18.04 -8.58 -20.99
N TRP A 94 18.94 -9.51 -20.64
CA TRP A 94 19.41 -9.70 -19.26
C TRP A 94 20.26 -8.54 -18.73
N GLU A 95 20.82 -7.72 -19.62
CA GLU A 95 21.62 -6.54 -19.28
C GLU A 95 20.86 -5.24 -19.62
N ASP A 96 19.61 -5.34 -20.08
CA ASP A 96 18.80 -4.17 -20.43
C ASP A 96 18.11 -3.58 -19.19
N THR A 97 18.44 -2.32 -18.89
CA THR A 97 17.85 -1.58 -17.76
C THR A 97 16.34 -1.37 -17.90
N ARG A 98 15.83 -1.32 -19.14
CA ARG A 98 14.40 -1.17 -19.42
C ARG A 98 13.64 -2.43 -19.08
N PHE A 99 14.20 -3.59 -19.43
CA PHE A 99 13.61 -4.88 -19.07
C PHE A 99 13.65 -5.09 -17.55
N LEU A 100 14.77 -4.73 -16.90
CA LEU A 100 14.85 -4.74 -15.43
C LEU A 100 13.73 -3.90 -14.80
N ALA A 101 13.44 -2.70 -15.32
CA ALA A 101 12.35 -1.87 -14.80
C ALA A 101 10.98 -2.56 -14.87
N VAL A 102 10.68 -3.27 -15.96
CA VAL A 102 9.45 -4.06 -16.10
C VAL A 102 9.42 -5.23 -15.11
N VAL A 103 10.53 -5.94 -14.94
CA VAL A 103 10.63 -7.04 -13.96
C VAL A 103 10.50 -6.53 -12.52
N LEU A 104 11.05 -5.38 -12.18
CA LEU A 104 10.88 -4.77 -10.86
C LEU A 104 9.42 -4.40 -10.59
N LYS A 105 8.70 -3.87 -11.59
CA LYS A 105 7.25 -3.63 -11.50
C LYS A 105 6.49 -4.94 -11.25
N TYR A 106 6.87 -6.01 -11.94
CA TYR A 106 6.31 -7.33 -11.71
C TYR A 106 6.54 -7.83 -10.28
N ILE A 107 7.76 -7.69 -9.76
CA ILE A 107 8.13 -8.10 -8.39
C ILE A 107 7.30 -7.36 -7.33
N ARG A 108 7.09 -6.06 -7.50
CA ARG A 108 6.27 -5.24 -6.59
C ARG A 108 4.80 -5.67 -6.51
N GLY A 109 4.27 -6.31 -7.56
CA GLY A 109 2.92 -6.88 -7.58
C GLY A 109 2.82 -8.29 -6.97
N CYS A 110 3.94 -8.92 -6.61
CA CYS A 110 3.97 -10.28 -6.07
C CYS A 110 3.98 -10.28 -4.54
N ASN A 111 3.40 -11.31 -3.92
CA ASN A 111 3.35 -11.42 -2.45
C ASN A 111 4.73 -11.71 -1.81
N ASN A 112 5.56 -12.51 -2.49
CA ASN A 112 6.88 -12.92 -2.01
C ASN A 112 8.00 -12.45 -2.98
N PRO A 113 8.37 -11.15 -2.94
CA PRO A 113 9.35 -10.59 -3.87
C PRO A 113 10.76 -11.21 -3.71
N LEU A 114 11.14 -11.58 -2.48
CA LEU A 114 12.47 -12.12 -2.16
C LEU A 114 12.80 -13.43 -2.88
N GLU A 115 11.82 -14.32 -3.07
CA GLU A 115 12.02 -15.57 -3.80
C GLU A 115 12.31 -15.33 -5.29
N ILE A 116 11.72 -14.26 -5.86
CA ILE A 116 11.91 -13.89 -7.26
C ILE A 116 13.33 -13.36 -7.46
N TYR A 117 13.82 -12.49 -6.58
CA TYR A 117 15.21 -12.00 -6.63
C TYR A 117 16.22 -13.15 -6.53
N ASP A 118 16.04 -14.05 -5.58
CA ASP A 118 16.87 -15.26 -5.42
C ASP A 118 16.92 -16.07 -6.72
N SER A 119 15.77 -16.26 -7.37
CA SER A 119 15.70 -17.04 -8.59
C SER A 119 16.31 -16.34 -9.80
N LEU A 120 16.15 -15.01 -9.91
CA LEU A 120 16.80 -14.21 -10.96
C LEU A 120 18.31 -14.24 -10.81
N PHE A 121 18.81 -14.09 -9.57
CA PHE A 121 20.22 -14.16 -9.24
C PHE A 121 20.81 -15.55 -9.52
N SER A 122 20.09 -16.63 -9.18
CA SER A 122 20.50 -18.01 -9.47
C SER A 122 20.68 -18.26 -10.98
N LYS A 123 19.86 -17.61 -11.81
CA LYS A 123 19.98 -17.64 -13.28
C LYS A 123 20.99 -16.63 -13.84
N LYS A 124 21.64 -15.84 -13.00
CA LYS A 124 22.55 -14.73 -13.34
C LYS A 124 21.91 -13.62 -14.20
N ILE A 125 20.59 -13.50 -14.14
CA ILE A 125 19.84 -12.45 -14.85
C ILE A 125 20.02 -11.13 -14.10
N PHE A 126 20.26 -10.02 -14.81
CA PHE A 126 20.53 -8.68 -14.26
C PHE A 126 21.76 -8.59 -13.33
N SER A 127 22.64 -9.59 -13.36
CA SER A 127 23.79 -9.66 -12.44
C SER A 127 24.77 -8.49 -12.58
N LYS A 128 24.80 -7.81 -13.74
CA LYS A 128 25.63 -6.63 -14.01
C LYS A 128 24.95 -5.29 -13.73
N LEU A 129 23.67 -5.27 -13.38
CA LEU A 129 22.93 -4.03 -13.18
C LEU A 129 22.87 -3.66 -11.70
N ALA A 130 23.43 -2.52 -11.32
CA ALA A 130 23.45 -2.05 -9.93
C ALA A 130 22.03 -1.92 -9.36
N LYS A 131 21.11 -1.38 -10.18
CA LYS A 131 19.70 -1.18 -9.83
C LYS A 131 18.99 -2.45 -9.33
N PHE A 132 19.38 -3.63 -9.83
CA PHE A 132 18.82 -4.90 -9.38
C PHE A 132 19.14 -5.16 -7.89
N TYR A 133 20.40 -4.97 -7.50
CA TYR A 133 20.83 -5.17 -6.11
C TYR A 133 20.29 -4.09 -5.17
N VAL A 134 20.16 -2.84 -5.64
CA VAL A 134 19.60 -1.74 -4.84
C VAL A 134 18.14 -2.03 -4.48
N GLU A 135 17.32 -2.44 -5.44
CA GLU A 135 15.90 -2.76 -5.19
C GLU A 135 15.75 -4.04 -4.37
N TRP A 136 16.60 -5.05 -4.60
CA TRP A 136 16.62 -6.25 -3.76
C TRP A 136 16.97 -5.94 -2.30
N ALA A 137 17.99 -5.10 -2.07
CA ALA A 137 18.35 -4.65 -0.73
C ALA A 137 17.24 -3.82 -0.08
N TRP A 138 16.53 -3.00 -0.85
CA TRP A 138 15.37 -2.25 -0.39
C TRP A 138 14.24 -3.16 0.10
N ASP A 139 13.88 -4.18 -0.67
CA ASP A 139 12.83 -5.12 -0.29
C ASP A 139 13.23 -5.98 0.94
N LEU A 140 14.52 -6.32 1.08
CA LEU A 140 15.07 -6.97 2.28
C LEU A 140 15.00 -6.05 3.51
N GLU A 141 15.26 -4.76 3.33
CA GLU A 141 15.14 -3.75 4.38
C GLU A 141 13.69 -3.61 4.87
N LEU A 142 12.73 -3.59 3.93
CA LEU A 142 11.29 -3.58 4.26
C LEU A 142 10.87 -4.84 5.01
N ALA A 143 11.44 -6.00 4.66
CA ALA A 143 11.25 -7.24 5.40
C ALA A 143 11.97 -7.27 6.77
N GLY A 144 12.77 -6.23 7.09
CA GLY A 144 13.51 -6.10 8.35
C GLY A 144 14.82 -6.88 8.42
N ASN A 145 15.29 -7.44 7.29
CA ASN A 145 16.53 -8.21 7.23
C ASN A 145 17.72 -7.35 6.74
N PHE A 146 18.18 -6.44 7.61
CA PHE A 146 19.25 -5.49 7.30
C PHE A 146 20.59 -6.15 6.99
N LYS A 147 20.90 -7.29 7.62
CA LYS A 147 22.16 -8.01 7.39
C LYS A 147 22.23 -8.55 5.97
N GLU A 148 21.15 -9.18 5.51
CA GLU A 148 21.12 -9.71 4.14
C GLU A 148 21.05 -8.59 3.10
N ALA A 149 20.40 -7.47 3.41
CA ALA A 149 20.40 -6.30 2.54
C ALA A 149 21.83 -5.75 2.28
N ASP A 150 22.65 -5.62 3.33
CA ASP A 150 24.06 -5.22 3.18
C ASP A 150 24.89 -6.27 2.42
N ASN A 151 24.66 -7.57 2.70
CA ASN A 151 25.28 -8.67 1.95
C ASN A 151 24.96 -8.59 0.45
N VAL A 152 23.71 -8.29 0.08
CA VAL A 152 23.27 -8.18 -1.33
C VAL A 152 23.93 -7.01 -2.04
N LEU A 153 24.04 -5.85 -1.39
CA LEU A 153 24.78 -4.71 -1.94
C LEU A 153 26.26 -5.05 -2.13
N HIS A 154 26.88 -5.71 -1.16
CA HIS A 154 28.25 -6.17 -1.27
C HIS A 154 28.44 -7.20 -2.40
N LYS A 155 27.49 -8.12 -2.60
CA LYS A 155 27.48 -9.06 -3.74
C LYS A 155 27.48 -8.29 -5.07
N GLY A 156 26.66 -7.24 -5.20
CA GLY A 156 26.63 -6.39 -6.39
C GLY A 156 27.96 -5.67 -6.64
N MET A 157 28.64 -5.22 -5.59
CA MET A 157 29.96 -4.59 -5.69
C MET A 157 31.03 -5.59 -6.13
N MET A 158 31.01 -6.82 -5.60
CA MET A 158 31.93 -7.89 -5.99
C MET A 158 31.73 -8.35 -7.45
N LEU A 159 30.52 -8.21 -7.97
CA LEU A 159 30.18 -8.52 -9.36
C LEU A 159 30.35 -7.32 -10.31
N GLU A 160 30.90 -6.21 -9.82
CA GLU A 160 31.17 -4.98 -10.60
C GLU A 160 29.93 -4.47 -11.36
N ALA A 161 28.77 -4.50 -10.71
CA ALA A 161 27.54 -4.05 -11.34
C ALA A 161 27.52 -2.53 -11.58
N GLU A 162 27.04 -2.10 -12.74
CA GLU A 162 27.04 -0.70 -13.17
C GLU A 162 25.66 -0.04 -12.98
N PRO A 163 25.63 1.25 -12.59
CA PRO A 163 26.74 2.08 -12.10
C PRO A 163 27.13 1.72 -10.65
N SER A 164 28.43 1.58 -10.39
CA SER A 164 28.95 1.18 -9.06
C SER A 164 28.70 2.23 -7.98
N GLU A 165 28.58 3.51 -8.37
CA GLU A 165 28.25 4.62 -7.48
C GLU A 165 26.89 4.42 -6.79
N ASP A 166 25.89 3.90 -7.52
CA ASP A 166 24.55 3.66 -6.97
C ASP A 166 24.58 2.63 -5.84
N LEU A 167 25.43 1.58 -5.95
CA LEU A 167 25.58 0.57 -4.90
C LEU A 167 26.19 1.17 -3.63
N THR A 168 27.26 1.94 -3.79
CA THR A 168 27.91 2.59 -2.64
C THR A 168 26.98 3.60 -1.96
N THR A 169 26.22 4.35 -2.76
CA THR A 169 25.25 5.33 -2.26
C THR A 169 24.11 4.62 -1.54
N ALA A 170 23.57 3.54 -2.10
CA ALA A 170 22.54 2.73 -1.45
C ALA A 170 23.03 2.13 -0.13
N GLN A 171 24.29 1.67 -0.07
CA GLN A 171 24.87 1.12 1.16
C GLN A 171 24.97 2.18 2.25
N ILE A 172 25.47 3.38 1.93
CA ILE A 172 25.55 4.50 2.88
C ILE A 172 24.14 4.87 3.36
N GLN A 173 23.16 4.97 2.45
CA GLN A 173 21.78 5.29 2.80
C GLN A 173 21.15 4.22 3.70
N LEU A 174 21.42 2.94 3.47
CA LEU A 174 20.98 1.84 4.33
C LEU A 174 21.58 1.95 5.74
N GLN A 175 22.89 2.19 5.84
CA GLN A 175 23.56 2.35 7.13
C GLN A 175 23.02 3.57 7.91
N VAL A 176 22.81 4.70 7.24
CA VAL A 176 22.22 5.90 7.85
C VAL A 176 20.81 5.61 8.39
N ARG A 177 19.97 4.92 7.61
CA ARG A 177 18.62 4.54 8.05
C ARG A 177 18.65 3.57 9.22
N LEU A 178 19.57 2.60 9.21
CA LEU A 178 19.76 1.65 10.30
C LEU A 178 20.19 2.35 11.59
N VAL A 179 21.18 3.26 11.54
CA VAL A 179 21.63 4.03 12.70
C VAL A 179 20.51 4.87 13.27
N LYS A 180 19.75 5.58 12.43
CA LYS A 180 18.57 6.35 12.85
C LYS A 180 17.52 5.46 13.53
N LYS A 181 17.27 4.26 12.99
CA LYS A 181 16.32 3.30 13.55
C LYS A 181 16.76 2.78 14.91
N ILE A 182 18.04 2.49 15.10
CA ILE A 182 18.60 2.05 16.38
C ILE A 182 18.49 3.19 17.41
N ALA A 183 18.91 4.40 17.05
CA ALA A 183 18.83 5.57 17.93
C ALA A 183 17.38 5.91 18.35
N ALA A 184 16.41 5.74 17.45
CA ALA A 184 15.00 5.95 17.79
C ALA A 184 14.45 4.87 18.75
N LYS A 185 14.91 3.62 18.62
CA LYS A 185 14.46 2.52 19.49
C LYS A 185 14.92 2.68 20.94
N ASP A 186 16.13 3.21 21.15
CA ASP A 186 16.65 3.50 22.48
C ASP A 186 15.82 4.57 23.25
N LEU A 187 15.05 5.41 22.53
CA LEU A 187 14.13 6.39 23.11
C LEU A 187 12.79 5.77 23.52
N ASP A 188 12.24 4.85 22.73
CA ASP A 188 10.96 4.18 23.03
C ASP A 188 11.08 3.16 24.19
N ASP A 189 12.22 2.48 24.31
CA ASP A 189 12.46 1.50 25.39
C ASP A 189 12.56 2.17 26.79
N SER A 190 12.75 3.49 26.87
CA SER A 190 12.76 4.24 28.15
C SER A 190 11.35 4.58 28.68
N GLU A 191 10.33 4.63 27.81
CA GLU A 191 8.93 4.93 28.18
C GLU A 191 8.06 3.65 28.25
N ALA A 192 8.48 2.55 27.61
CA ALA A 192 7.70 1.31 27.50
C ALA A 192 7.70 0.39 28.75
N SER A 193 8.31 0.80 29.87
CA SER A 193 8.37 -0.01 31.10
C SER A 193 7.06 -0.05 31.91
N ALA A 194 6.03 0.73 31.55
CA ALA A 194 4.86 0.92 32.41
C ALA A 194 3.64 0.00 32.11
N ASP A 195 3.55 -0.67 30.95
CA ASP A 195 2.33 -1.37 30.54
C ASP A 195 2.55 -2.82 30.03
N GLN A 196 3.22 -3.66 30.84
CA GLN A 196 3.29 -5.11 30.61
C GLN A 196 1.99 -5.87 30.94
N THR A 197 0.83 -5.30 30.64
CA THR A 197 -0.45 -5.97 30.90
C THR A 197 -0.84 -6.87 29.72
N GLN A 198 -0.46 -8.15 29.83
CA GLN A 198 -0.92 -9.32 29.04
C GLN A 198 -0.25 -9.58 27.68
N GLN A 199 1.02 -10.03 27.71
CA GLN A 199 1.63 -10.70 26.55
C GLN A 199 0.99 -12.09 26.29
N ARG A 200 0.81 -12.44 25.01
CA ARG A 200 0.30 -13.76 24.60
C ARG A 200 1.35 -14.83 24.90
N LYS A 201 1.00 -15.80 25.74
CA LYS A 201 1.85 -16.98 26.01
C LYS A 201 1.63 -18.03 24.91
N ALA A 202 2.71 -18.46 24.25
CA ALA A 202 2.65 -19.50 23.22
C ALA A 202 2.24 -20.85 23.81
N LEU A 203 1.50 -21.65 23.04
CA LEU A 203 1.11 -23.04 23.38
C LEU A 203 0.32 -23.21 24.69
N VAL A 204 -0.35 -22.16 25.18
CA VAL A 204 -1.26 -22.29 26.34
C VAL A 204 -2.56 -22.95 25.89
N GLY A 205 -2.92 -24.06 26.55
CA GLY A 205 -4.18 -24.76 26.30
C GLY A 205 -5.39 -23.91 26.69
N LEU A 206 -6.35 -23.78 25.78
CA LEU A 206 -7.63 -23.11 26.04
C LEU A 206 -8.63 -24.13 26.60
N ARG A 207 -9.35 -23.80 27.68
CA ARG A 207 -10.37 -24.69 28.25
C ARG A 207 -11.78 -24.32 27.76
N PRO A 208 -12.62 -25.28 27.34
CA PRO A 208 -14.03 -25.04 27.13
C PRO A 208 -14.72 -24.73 28.48
N THR A 209 -15.39 -23.59 28.57
CA THR A 209 -16.21 -23.23 29.74
C THR A 209 -17.54 -23.98 29.66
N VAL A 210 -17.62 -25.14 30.29
CA VAL A 210 -18.90 -25.86 30.44
C VAL A 210 -19.70 -25.20 31.56
N LYS A 211 -20.62 -24.29 31.22
CA LYS A 211 -21.70 -23.92 32.16
C LYS A 211 -22.54 -25.18 32.39
N LYS A 212 -22.72 -25.57 33.66
CA LYS A 212 -23.50 -26.75 34.07
C LYS A 212 -24.89 -26.73 33.42
N GLY A 213 -25.21 -27.75 32.61
CA GLY A 213 -26.62 -28.08 32.30
C GLY A 213 -27.01 -28.39 30.86
N ILE A 214 -26.13 -28.35 29.85
CA ILE A 214 -26.51 -28.72 28.47
C ILE A 214 -25.50 -29.70 27.89
N THR A 215 -25.95 -30.95 27.69
CA THR A 215 -25.16 -32.03 27.09
C THR A 215 -25.32 -32.07 25.57
N LYS A 216 -24.23 -32.49 24.89
CA LYS A 216 -24.12 -33.12 23.56
C LYS A 216 -23.93 -32.21 22.33
N ALA A 217 -22.68 -31.85 22.08
CA ALA A 217 -21.95 -32.18 20.85
C ALA A 217 -20.43 -31.94 21.09
N PRO A 218 -19.53 -32.89 20.79
CA PRO A 218 -18.10 -32.63 20.83
C PRO A 218 -17.71 -31.85 19.57
N VAL A 219 -17.92 -30.55 19.61
CA VAL A 219 -17.30 -29.63 18.65
C VAL A 219 -16.56 -28.63 19.52
N ASP A 220 -15.29 -28.92 19.78
CA ASP A 220 -14.36 -27.98 20.43
C ASP A 220 -14.13 -26.79 19.48
N ARG A 221 -15.10 -25.87 19.42
CA ARG A 221 -14.89 -24.52 18.90
C ARG A 221 -14.52 -23.65 20.08
N VAL A 222 -13.22 -23.57 20.35
CA VAL A 222 -12.69 -22.68 21.38
C VAL A 222 -12.51 -21.28 20.79
N SER A 223 -13.61 -20.55 20.64
CA SER A 223 -13.57 -19.11 20.46
C SER A 223 -13.60 -18.46 21.84
N SER A 224 -12.42 -17.98 22.26
CA SER A 224 -12.19 -17.02 23.34
C SER A 224 -11.57 -17.54 24.66
N ILE A 225 -10.57 -16.77 25.11
CA ILE A 225 -10.19 -16.39 26.50
C ILE A 225 -9.01 -17.11 27.22
N LYS A 226 -8.17 -16.23 27.83
CA LYS A 226 -7.34 -16.26 29.06
C LYS A 226 -6.81 -17.58 29.67
N THR A 227 -5.51 -17.51 30.02
CA THR A 227 -4.68 -18.05 31.15
C THR A 227 -5.33 -19.03 32.14
N ASP A 228 -4.69 -20.04 32.75
CA ASP A 228 -3.35 -20.66 32.78
C ASP A 228 -3.57 -22.12 33.27
N PHE A 229 -2.84 -23.13 32.74
CA PHE A 229 -2.18 -24.22 33.51
C PHE A 229 -1.44 -25.21 32.59
N GLN A 230 -0.39 -25.85 33.12
CA GLN A 230 0.49 -26.83 32.47
C GLN A 230 0.25 -28.23 33.08
N SER A 231 0.03 -29.26 32.26
CA SER A 231 0.03 -30.66 32.72
C SER A 231 0.92 -31.49 31.79
N LEU A 232 2.07 -31.90 32.31
CA LEU A 232 3.04 -32.76 31.64
C LEU A 232 2.58 -34.22 31.73
N LYS A 233 2.47 -34.90 30.58
CA LYS A 233 2.44 -36.37 30.55
C LYS A 233 3.86 -36.87 30.33
N ALA A 234 4.35 -37.71 31.22
CA ALA A 234 5.64 -38.39 31.06
C ALA A 234 5.56 -39.35 29.87
N SER A 235 6.41 -39.13 28.86
CA SER A 235 6.63 -40.10 27.78
C SER A 235 7.68 -41.11 28.25
N VAL A 236 7.30 -42.39 28.26
CA VAL A 236 8.24 -43.49 28.50
C VAL A 236 8.98 -43.74 27.18
N GLU A 237 10.19 -43.23 27.05
CA GLU A 237 11.06 -43.54 25.90
C GLU A 237 11.50 -44.99 25.95
N SER A 238 10.90 -45.82 25.08
CA SER A 238 11.37 -47.17 24.82
C SER A 238 12.66 -47.10 23.99
N ALA A 239 13.80 -47.25 24.66
CA ALA A 239 15.11 -47.33 24.03
C ALA A 239 15.23 -48.63 23.18
N LYS A 240 15.08 -48.50 21.86
CA LYS A 240 15.63 -49.47 20.90
C LYS A 240 16.90 -48.87 20.31
N THR A 241 18.03 -49.31 20.83
CA THR A 241 19.39 -48.93 20.40
C THR A 241 19.65 -49.37 18.96
N ARG A 242 19.49 -48.42 18.02
CA ARG A 242 20.18 -48.44 16.73
C ARG A 242 21.47 -47.62 16.88
N PRO A 243 22.55 -47.88 16.11
CA PRO A 243 23.73 -47.01 16.16
C PRO A 243 23.30 -45.59 15.75
N ALA A 244 23.44 -44.64 16.67
CA ALA A 244 23.14 -43.23 16.42
C ALA A 244 24.32 -42.62 15.64
N ILE A 245 24.00 -41.85 14.60
CA ILE A 245 24.97 -41.02 13.90
C ILE A 245 25.10 -39.72 14.70
N ASP A 246 26.33 -39.33 15.04
CA ASP A 246 26.55 -38.04 15.70
C ASP A 246 26.21 -36.90 14.75
N ILE A 247 25.29 -36.05 15.19
CA ILE A 247 24.96 -34.81 14.49
C ILE A 247 26.18 -33.90 14.63
N HIS A 248 26.70 -33.42 13.51
CA HIS A 248 27.83 -32.52 13.52
C HIS A 248 27.48 -31.24 14.31
N VAL A 249 28.31 -30.91 15.29
CA VAL A 249 28.18 -29.68 16.09
C VAL A 249 29.24 -28.72 15.60
N ASP A 250 28.82 -27.65 14.93
CA ASP A 250 29.69 -26.58 14.40
C ASP A 250 30.29 -25.68 15.50
N ASN A 251 30.79 -26.27 16.59
CA ASN A 251 31.40 -25.53 17.71
C ASN A 251 32.86 -25.16 17.48
N ASN A 252 33.49 -25.64 16.40
CA ASN A 252 34.90 -25.38 16.12
C ASN A 252 35.03 -24.54 14.84
N SER A 253 35.31 -23.24 15.02
CA SER A 253 35.70 -22.23 14.02
C SER A 253 35.76 -22.73 12.57
N CYS A 254 34.60 -22.91 11.93
CA CYS A 254 34.55 -23.23 10.52
C CYS A 254 34.72 -21.91 9.75
N THR A 255 35.93 -21.68 9.21
CA THR A 255 36.22 -20.59 8.28
C THR A 255 35.94 -20.97 6.82
N GLU A 256 35.39 -22.15 6.56
CA GLU A 256 35.03 -22.57 5.22
C GLU A 256 33.57 -22.23 4.90
N PRO A 257 33.30 -21.49 3.80
CA PRO A 257 31.94 -21.18 3.40
C PRO A 257 31.20 -22.46 3.02
N THR A 258 30.06 -22.71 3.65
CA THR A 258 29.13 -23.78 3.27
C THR A 258 28.72 -23.61 1.80
N PRO A 259 28.73 -24.68 0.97
CA PRO A 259 28.30 -24.57 -0.41
C PRO A 259 26.80 -24.23 -0.46
N SER A 260 26.46 -23.01 -0.91
CA SER A 260 25.06 -22.64 -1.14
C SER A 260 24.55 -23.38 -2.38
N CYS A 261 23.61 -24.29 -2.21
CA CYS A 261 23.00 -25.03 -3.31
C CYS A 261 22.14 -24.07 -4.16
N SER A 262 22.61 -23.75 -5.38
CA SER A 262 22.02 -22.77 -6.29
C SER A 262 20.98 -23.37 -7.26
N SER A 263 20.44 -24.55 -6.99
CA SER A 263 19.52 -25.26 -7.90
C SER A 263 18.06 -24.88 -7.65
N LYS A 264 17.69 -23.61 -7.84
CA LYS A 264 16.28 -23.18 -7.86
C LYS A 264 15.87 -22.85 -9.31
N SER A 265 14.88 -23.55 -9.84
CA SER A 265 14.23 -23.18 -11.11
C SER A 265 13.31 -21.98 -10.89
N PHE A 266 13.34 -20.99 -11.78
CA PHE A 266 12.39 -19.87 -11.74
C PHE A 266 10.97 -20.37 -11.96
N VAL A 267 10.14 -20.22 -10.93
CA VAL A 267 8.70 -20.46 -11.00
C VAL A 267 8.05 -19.12 -10.71
N VAL A 268 7.18 -18.66 -11.61
CA VAL A 268 6.29 -17.53 -11.37
C VAL A 268 5.44 -17.87 -10.14
N PRO A 269 5.61 -17.19 -8.98
CA PRO A 269 4.91 -17.55 -7.76
C PRO A 269 3.40 -17.40 -7.95
N HIS A 270 2.67 -18.40 -7.50
CA HIS A 270 1.22 -18.41 -7.56
C HIS A 270 0.67 -18.93 -6.24
N ASP A 271 0.32 -18.01 -5.34
CA ASP A 271 -0.32 -18.29 -4.04
C ASP A 271 -1.79 -18.71 -4.18
N LYS A 272 -2.09 -19.53 -5.19
CA LYS A 272 -3.45 -19.97 -5.53
C LYS A 272 -4.12 -20.75 -4.40
N GLU A 273 -3.34 -21.33 -3.49
CA GLU A 273 -3.86 -22.05 -2.33
C GLU A 273 -4.21 -21.11 -1.16
N ASN A 274 -3.59 -19.93 -1.10
CA ASN A 274 -3.85 -18.92 -0.06
C ASN A 274 -4.99 -17.97 -0.43
N LEU A 275 -5.38 -17.94 -1.71
CA LEU A 275 -6.45 -17.09 -2.24
C LEU A 275 -7.63 -17.93 -2.71
N LEU A 276 -8.79 -17.74 -2.07
CA LEU A 276 -10.03 -18.31 -2.58
C LEU A 276 -10.59 -17.37 -3.67
N ASN A 277 -10.65 -17.85 -4.92
CA ASN A 277 -11.28 -17.09 -5.98
C ASN A 277 -12.73 -16.75 -5.63
N PRO A 278 -13.23 -15.55 -6.00
CA PRO A 278 -14.59 -15.15 -5.70
C PRO A 278 -15.57 -16.14 -6.32
N SER A 279 -16.28 -16.89 -5.48
CA SER A 279 -17.46 -17.61 -5.93
C SER A 279 -18.54 -16.60 -6.30
N LYS A 280 -19.37 -16.90 -7.31
CA LYS A 280 -20.55 -16.07 -7.63
C LYS A 280 -21.28 -15.83 -6.31
N TRP A 281 -21.59 -14.56 -6.01
CA TRP A 281 -22.56 -14.27 -4.96
C TRP A 281 -23.82 -15.04 -5.36
N THR A 282 -24.04 -16.22 -4.78
CA THR A 282 -25.30 -16.92 -4.92
C THR A 282 -26.27 -15.93 -4.34
N GLY A 283 -27.03 -15.25 -5.22
CA GLY A 283 -28.16 -14.45 -4.83
C GLY A 283 -29.06 -15.40 -4.07
N ILE A 284 -28.87 -15.44 -2.76
CA ILE A 284 -29.84 -16.01 -1.86
C ILE A 284 -31.01 -15.06 -2.04
N LYS A 285 -31.87 -15.37 -3.01
CA LYS A 285 -33.27 -14.99 -2.96
C LYS A 285 -33.75 -15.65 -1.67
N LEU A 286 -33.57 -14.93 -0.56
CA LEU A 286 -34.31 -15.19 0.66
C LEU A 286 -35.74 -15.23 0.17
N LYS A 287 -36.33 -16.44 0.14
CA LYS A 287 -37.76 -16.55 -0.06
C LYS A 287 -38.35 -15.72 1.06
N SER A 288 -38.90 -14.56 0.71
CA SER A 288 -39.68 -13.77 1.65
C SER A 288 -40.72 -14.74 2.19
N LYS A 289 -40.59 -15.08 3.48
CA LYS A 289 -41.75 -15.56 4.21
C LYS A 289 -42.78 -14.42 4.09
N PRO A 290 -44.07 -14.69 3.89
CA PRO A 290 -45.06 -13.63 3.90
C PRO A 290 -44.93 -12.89 5.23
N THR A 291 -44.34 -11.70 5.17
CA THR A 291 -44.27 -10.78 6.29
C THR A 291 -45.71 -10.38 6.55
N VAL A 292 -46.22 -10.75 7.73
CA VAL A 292 -47.44 -10.15 8.27
C VAL A 292 -47.21 -8.66 8.25
N VAL A 293 -47.95 -7.96 7.40
CA VAL A 293 -47.93 -6.51 7.27
C VAL A 293 -48.26 -5.93 8.64
N ARG A 294 -47.23 -5.49 9.38
CA ARG A 294 -47.42 -4.45 10.38
C ARG A 294 -47.28 -3.15 9.60
N GLN A 295 -48.38 -2.41 9.49
CA GLN A 295 -48.34 -1.04 8.97
C GLN A 295 -47.41 -0.23 9.87
N CYS A 296 -46.25 0.15 9.34
CA CYS A 296 -45.46 1.22 9.91
C CYS A 296 -46.12 2.53 9.46
N GLU A 297 -46.49 3.35 10.44
CA GLU A 297 -47.07 4.68 10.24
C GLU A 297 -45.94 5.66 9.97
N PHE A 298 -45.43 5.70 8.74
CA PHE A 298 -44.70 6.87 8.25
C PHE A 298 -45.00 7.06 6.77
N VAL A 299 -45.32 8.30 6.39
CA VAL A 299 -45.69 8.68 5.03
C VAL A 299 -44.40 8.84 4.21
N ILE A 300 -44.26 8.04 3.15
CA ILE A 300 -43.29 8.28 2.09
C ILE A 300 -43.96 9.31 1.17
N TYR A 301 -43.28 10.41 0.88
CA TYR A 301 -43.81 11.43 -0.03
C TYR A 301 -43.83 10.86 -1.45
N GLU A 302 -45.04 10.62 -1.99
CA GLU A 302 -45.25 10.45 -3.43
C GLU A 302 -45.38 11.85 -4.03
N GLU A 303 -44.52 12.18 -5.01
CA GLU A 303 -44.71 13.39 -5.81
C GLU A 303 -45.96 13.19 -6.66
N GLU A 304 -47.01 13.96 -6.37
CA GLU A 304 -48.23 13.99 -7.17
C GLU A 304 -47.86 14.55 -8.57
N ASP A 305 -48.08 13.74 -9.62
CA ASP A 305 -48.00 14.16 -11.01
C ASP A 305 -49.04 15.28 -11.28
N GLU A 306 -48.71 16.53 -10.93
CA GLU A 306 -49.46 17.70 -11.40
C GLU A 306 -49.11 17.96 -12.88
N ASN A 307 -49.78 17.21 -13.75
CA ASN A 307 -50.14 17.72 -15.07
C ASN A 307 -51.12 18.89 -14.88
N SER A 308 -50.57 20.10 -14.75
CA SER A 308 -51.32 21.35 -14.85
C SER A 308 -50.61 22.32 -15.80
N GLU A 309 -51.10 22.37 -17.04
CA GLU A 309 -50.78 23.42 -18.02
C GLU A 309 -51.43 24.75 -17.61
N VAL A 310 -50.65 25.82 -17.37
CA VAL A 310 -51.04 27.22 -17.66
C VAL A 310 -49.82 28.19 -17.64
N PRO A 311 -49.88 29.42 -18.21
CA PRO A 311 -48.93 29.90 -19.21
C PRO A 311 -47.97 31.02 -18.72
N ALA A 312 -47.05 31.40 -19.59
CA ALA A 312 -46.09 32.48 -19.41
C ALA A 312 -46.74 33.83 -19.03
N ASP A 313 -46.15 34.57 -18.08
CA ASP A 313 -45.52 35.88 -18.37
C ASP A 313 -44.88 36.59 -17.15
N THR A 314 -43.72 37.21 -17.44
CA THR A 314 -43.14 38.47 -16.90
C THR A 314 -42.47 38.59 -15.52
N ASN A 315 -41.14 38.83 -15.60
CA ASN A 315 -40.33 39.88 -14.94
C ASN A 315 -40.64 40.31 -13.49
N VAL A 316 -39.72 40.03 -12.55
CA VAL A 316 -39.20 41.05 -11.60
C VAL A 316 -37.73 40.76 -11.29
N ALA A 317 -36.92 41.83 -11.35
CA ALA A 317 -35.47 41.87 -11.13
C ALA A 317 -35.06 41.53 -9.69
N ALA A 318 -33.98 40.75 -9.54
CA ALA A 318 -33.27 40.60 -8.27
C ALA A 318 -32.02 41.47 -8.27
N ASP A 319 -32.00 42.39 -7.31
CA ASP A 319 -31.02 43.42 -7.07
C ASP A 319 -29.66 42.83 -6.62
N VAL A 320 -28.59 43.45 -7.10
CA VAL A 320 -27.22 42.96 -7.08
C VAL A 320 -26.47 43.57 -5.90
N LEU A 321 -25.99 42.75 -4.96
CA LEU A 321 -24.95 43.17 -4.00
C LEU A 321 -23.58 42.64 -4.42
N LYS A 322 -22.77 43.55 -5.01
CA LYS A 322 -21.35 43.36 -5.31
C LYS A 322 -20.52 43.37 -4.04
N MET A 323 -19.66 42.35 -3.84
CA MET A 323 -18.55 42.42 -2.88
C MET A 323 -17.21 42.69 -3.59
N ARG A 324 -16.43 43.54 -2.93
CA ARG A 324 -15.25 44.28 -3.42
C ARG A 324 -14.00 43.40 -3.31
N LYS A 325 -13.26 43.25 -4.41
CA LYS A 325 -11.96 42.56 -4.48
C LYS A 325 -10.90 43.42 -3.78
N LYS A 326 -10.18 42.86 -2.78
CA LYS A 326 -8.94 43.45 -2.25
C LYS A 326 -7.83 42.42 -2.37
N GLN A 327 -6.85 42.70 -3.23
CA GLN A 327 -5.55 42.01 -3.24
C GLN A 327 -4.79 42.38 -1.97
N VAL A 328 -4.25 41.39 -1.27
CA VAL A 328 -3.09 41.57 -0.38
C VAL A 328 -2.24 40.29 -0.43
N ASP A 329 -0.95 40.50 -0.60
CA ASP A 329 0.13 39.52 -0.67
C ASP A 329 0.21 38.63 0.58
N ALA A 330 0.46 37.33 0.38
CA ALA A 330 0.66 36.37 1.46
C ALA A 330 2.13 36.40 1.95
N PRO A 331 2.39 36.54 3.27
CA PRO A 331 3.70 36.25 3.83
C PRO A 331 3.87 34.75 4.06
N SER A 332 5.13 34.35 4.05
CA SER A 332 5.67 32.99 4.09
C SER A 332 5.57 32.29 5.46
N LEU A 333 5.44 30.96 5.36
CA LEU A 333 5.86 29.89 6.28
C LEU A 333 5.05 29.64 7.58
N LEU A 334 4.46 28.44 7.65
CA LEU A 334 4.04 27.78 8.88
C LEU A 334 5.17 26.87 9.37
N THR A 335 5.83 27.28 10.45
CA THR A 335 6.58 26.40 11.33
C THR A 335 5.58 25.70 12.24
N LEU A 336 5.41 24.39 12.11
CA LEU A 336 4.57 23.61 13.02
C LEU A 336 5.32 23.45 14.34
N GLU A 337 4.95 24.26 15.34
CA GLU A 337 5.49 24.14 16.69
C GLU A 337 4.92 22.88 17.34
N SER A 338 5.77 21.86 17.51
CA SER A 338 5.39 20.55 18.04
C SER A 338 5.10 20.66 19.53
N LEU A 339 3.88 20.32 19.94
CA LEU A 339 3.48 20.30 21.35
C LEU A 339 4.05 19.06 22.07
N GLU A 340 4.40 19.23 23.34
CA GLU A 340 4.95 18.18 24.20
C GLU A 340 3.87 17.17 24.68
N PRO A 341 4.27 15.94 25.04
CA PRO A 341 3.34 14.90 25.48
C PRO A 341 2.60 15.32 26.77
N ASN A 342 1.27 15.21 26.76
CA ASN A 342 0.31 15.57 27.84
C ASN A 342 -0.11 17.05 27.94
N GLN A 343 0.29 17.93 27.03
CA GLN A 343 -0.26 19.27 26.96
C GLN A 343 -1.67 19.24 26.36
N LYS A 344 -2.71 19.35 27.20
CA LYS A 344 -4.10 19.44 26.73
C LYS A 344 -4.31 20.77 25.99
N PHE A 345 -4.69 20.68 24.73
CA PHE A 345 -5.11 21.82 23.92
C PHE A 345 -6.41 22.38 24.49
N TYR A 346 -6.34 23.50 25.21
CA TYR A 346 -7.53 24.18 25.70
C TYR A 346 -7.96 25.19 24.63
N CYS A 347 -8.98 24.86 23.84
CA CYS A 347 -9.63 25.83 22.98
C CYS A 347 -10.80 26.47 23.74
N ASP A 348 -10.88 27.80 23.70
CA ASP A 348 -11.98 28.54 24.29
C ASP A 348 -13.23 28.33 23.43
N LEU A 349 -14.14 27.45 23.87
CA LEU A 349 -15.36 27.09 23.13
C LEU A 349 -16.22 28.33 22.79
N ASN A 350 -16.21 29.36 23.64
CA ASN A 350 -16.96 30.59 23.39
C ASN A 350 -16.41 31.39 22.20
N SER A 351 -15.15 31.14 21.81
CA SER A 351 -14.54 31.76 20.63
C SER A 351 -14.88 30.99 19.34
N ILE A 352 -15.19 29.70 19.44
CA ILE A 352 -15.56 28.84 18.31
C ILE A 352 -17.05 28.96 18.02
N TYR A 353 -17.86 29.08 19.07
CA TYR A 353 -19.31 29.16 18.97
C TYR A 353 -19.79 30.54 19.41
N ILE A 354 -19.93 31.45 18.45
CA ILE A 354 -20.46 32.79 18.69
C ILE A 354 -21.84 32.87 18.03
N GLY A 355 -22.89 32.77 18.85
CA GLY A 355 -24.28 32.68 18.37
C GLY A 355 -24.63 31.27 17.85
N ALA A 356 -25.47 31.19 16.82
CA ALA A 356 -25.83 29.94 16.13
C ALA A 356 -24.86 29.58 14.98
N SER A 357 -23.68 30.20 14.97
CA SER A 357 -22.66 30.04 13.92
C SER A 357 -21.36 29.52 14.52
N GLU A 358 -20.71 28.61 13.79
CA GLU A 358 -19.43 28.02 14.15
C GLU A 358 -18.29 28.71 13.38
N TYR A 359 -17.18 29.02 14.04
CA TYR A 359 -16.00 29.67 13.48
C TYR A 359 -14.79 28.73 13.49
N SER A 360 -14.05 28.70 12.38
CA SER A 360 -12.81 27.92 12.26
C SER A 360 -11.64 28.55 13.04
N PHE A 361 -10.63 27.76 13.40
CA PHE A 361 -9.47 28.25 14.14
C PHE A 361 -8.67 29.33 13.39
N GLU A 362 -8.62 29.24 12.07
CA GLU A 362 -8.02 30.24 11.18
C GLU A 362 -8.76 31.58 11.25
N GLU A 363 -10.09 31.57 11.25
CA GLU A 363 -10.90 32.79 11.36
C GLU A 363 -10.70 33.46 12.72
N ILE A 364 -10.67 32.69 13.81
CA ILE A 364 -10.42 33.22 15.16
C ILE A 364 -9.02 33.85 15.23
N ARG A 365 -8.01 33.20 14.66
CA ARG A 365 -6.63 33.74 14.59
C ARG A 365 -6.56 35.02 13.77
N TYR A 366 -7.23 35.04 12.62
CA TYR A 366 -7.29 36.21 11.75
C TYR A 366 -7.94 37.41 12.45
N HIS A 367 -9.05 37.20 13.17
CA HIS A 367 -9.70 38.25 13.95
C HIS A 367 -8.82 38.80 15.08
N LYS A 368 -8.09 37.94 15.79
CA LYS A 368 -7.11 38.37 16.81
C LYS A 368 -5.97 39.19 16.20
N TRP A 369 -5.44 38.76 15.06
CA TRP A 369 -4.39 39.50 14.35
C TRP A 369 -4.86 40.89 13.90
N LEU A 370 -6.07 40.99 13.32
CA LEU A 370 -6.70 42.26 12.95
C LEU A 370 -6.86 43.21 14.14
N ASN A 371 -7.28 42.69 15.30
CA ASN A 371 -7.44 43.49 16.51
C ASN A 371 -6.10 43.99 17.07
N ASN A 372 -5.03 43.18 16.99
CA ASN A 372 -3.69 43.59 17.39
C ASN A 372 -3.14 44.71 16.51
N ILE A 373 -3.38 44.67 15.19
CA ILE A 373 -2.99 45.75 14.27
C ILE A 373 -3.75 47.04 14.58
N LYS A 374 -5.07 46.94 14.79
CA LYS A 374 -5.90 48.11 15.15
C LYS A 374 -5.56 48.69 16.53
N GLY A 375 -5.02 47.88 17.43
CA GLY A 375 -4.50 48.32 18.72
C GLY A 375 -3.16 49.07 18.61
N MET A 376 -2.30 48.67 17.67
CA MET A 376 -1.02 49.34 17.41
C MET A 376 -1.17 50.68 16.67
N GLU A 377 -2.25 50.89 15.91
CA GLU A 377 -2.56 52.20 15.31
C GLU A 377 -3.14 53.24 16.30
N LYS A 378 -3.43 52.83 17.55
CA LYS A 378 -4.02 53.71 18.59
C LYS A 378 -3.08 54.06 19.75
N VAL A 379 -1.80 53.77 19.62
CA VAL A 379 -0.71 54.24 20.50
C VAL A 379 0.21 55.11 19.67
#